data_AF-A0A484B1X1-F1
#
_entry.id   AF-A0A484B1X1-F1
#
_cell.length_a   1.000
_cell.length_b   1.000
_cell.length_c   1.000
_cell.angle_alpha   90.00
_cell.angle_beta   90.00
_cell.angle_gamma   90.00
#
_symmetry.space_group_name_H-M   'P 1'
#
loop_
_entity.id
_entity.type
_entity.pdbx_description
1 polymer ?
#
loop_
_entity_poly.entity_id
_entity_poly.type
_entity_poly.pdbx_seq_one_letter_code
_entity_poly.pdbx_strand_id
1 'polypeptide(L)'
;MVDAYVPPVVITVIWAFIGFICPFFARGPNRGVTQCCIMLTAVTCWLFWLCCYLTQMNPLIGPKLSMNEIMIMAREWGNEIKDTMDVEA
;
A
#
# COMPACT_ATOMS: atom_id res chain seq x y z
N MET A 1 -15.70 5.71 5.30
CA MET A 1 -14.52 4.86 5.54
C MET A 1 -14.51 3.83 4.43
N VAL A 2 -13.39 3.63 3.74
CA VAL A 2 -13.29 2.64 2.66
C VAL A 2 -12.99 1.29 3.31
N ASP A 3 -13.71 0.25 2.93
CA ASP A 3 -13.53 -1.06 3.54
C ASP A 3 -12.16 -1.66 3.23
N ALA A 4 -11.61 -2.43 4.17
CA ALA A 4 -10.27 -3.01 4.05
C ALA A 4 -10.11 -3.99 2.88
N TYR A 5 -11.18 -4.53 2.30
CA TYR A 5 -11.07 -5.40 1.11
C TYR A 5 -10.94 -4.61 -0.20
N VAL A 6 -11.22 -3.30 -0.21
CA VAL A 6 -11.20 -2.48 -1.43
C VAL A 6 -9.80 -2.43 -2.06
N PRO A 7 -8.71 -2.13 -1.32
CA PRO A 7 -7.38 -2.07 -1.91
C PRO A 7 -6.93 -3.42 -2.53
N PRO A 8 -7.07 -4.58 -1.86
CA PRO A 8 -6.75 -5.88 -2.46
C PRO A 8 -7.52 -6.16 -3.76
N VAL A 9 -8.81 -5.83 -3.81
CA VAL A 9 -9.63 -6.05 -5.02
C VAL A 9 -9.12 -5.21 -6.19
N VAL A 10 -8.93 -3.90 -5.97
CA VAL A 10 -8.50 -2.98 -7.03
C VAL A 10 -7.12 -3.35 -7.56
N ILE A 11 -6.15 -3.58 -6.68
CA ILE A 11 -4.78 -3.90 -7.08
C ILE A 11 -4.71 -5.27 -7.78
N THR A 12 -5.52 -6.25 -7.34
CA THR A 12 -5.62 -7.54 -8.02
C THR A 12 -6.18 -7.42 -9.42
N VAL A 13 -7.23 -6.62 -9.63
CA VAL A 13 -7.79 -6.39 -10.98
C VAL A 13 -6.79 -5.71 -11.90
N ILE A 14 -6.05 -4.71 -11.40
CA ILE A 14 -5.02 -4.01 -12.18
C ILE A 14 -3.91 -4.98 -12.62
N TRP A 15 -3.34 -5.75 -11.69
CA TRP A 15 -2.27 -6.68 -12.03
C TRP A 15 -2.74 -7.90 -12.82
N ALA A 16 -3.97 -8.37 -12.60
CA ALA A 16 -4.59 -9.39 -13.44
C ALA A 16 -4.76 -8.88 -14.88
N PHE A 17 -5.22 -7.65 -15.06
CA PHE A 17 -5.30 -7.04 -16.39
C PHE A 17 -3.91 -6.98 -17.05
N ILE A 18 -2.89 -6.53 -16.33
CA ILE A 18 -1.51 -6.45 -16.86
C ILE A 18 -0.95 -7.85 -17.17
N GLY A 19 -1.16 -8.84 -16.30
CA GLY A 19 -0.62 -10.18 -16.45
C GLY A 19 -1.36 -11.04 -17.49
N PHE A 20 -2.65 -10.80 -17.70
CA PHE A 20 -3.46 -11.58 -18.65
C PHE A 20 -3.69 -10.87 -19.98
N ILE A 21 -4.01 -9.57 -19.99
CA ILE A 21 -4.39 -8.85 -21.22
C ILE A 21 -3.17 -8.30 -21.95
N CYS A 22 -2.22 -7.67 -21.24
CA CYS A 22 -1.08 -7.03 -21.90
C CYS A 22 -0.14 -7.98 -22.69
N PRO A 23 0.08 -9.26 -22.32
CA PRO A 23 0.92 -10.17 -23.12
C PRO A 23 0.39 -10.38 -24.55
N PHE A 24 -0.91 -10.21 -24.80
CA PHE A 24 -1.46 -10.32 -26.16
C PHE A 24 -0.98 -9.20 -27.08
N PHE A 25 -0.56 -8.06 -26.54
CA PHE A 25 -0.03 -6.93 -27.31
C PHE A 25 1.45 -7.06 -27.67
N ALA A 26 2.17 -8.09 -27.17
CA ALA A 26 3.56 -8.30 -27.51
C ALA A 26 3.73 -8.63 -29.01
N ARG A 27 4.65 -7.91 -29.68
CA ARG A 27 4.95 -8.01 -31.12
C ARG A 27 6.46 -8.08 -31.35
N GLY A 28 6.85 -8.57 -32.53
CA GLY A 28 8.25 -8.61 -32.98
C GLY A 28 8.94 -9.96 -32.79
N PRO A 29 10.24 -10.06 -33.14
CA PRO A 29 11.00 -11.32 -33.15
C PRO A 29 11.09 -12.01 -31.78
N ASN A 30 11.10 -11.23 -30.68
CA ASN A 30 11.27 -11.72 -29.31
C ASN A 30 9.94 -11.78 -28.53
N ARG A 31 8.81 -11.98 -29.22
CA ARG A 31 7.46 -11.94 -28.63
C ARG A 31 7.32 -12.82 -27.40
N GLY A 32 7.81 -14.07 -27.44
CA GLY A 32 7.69 -15.00 -26.31
C GLY A 32 8.42 -14.52 -25.07
N VAL A 33 9.61 -13.94 -25.22
CA VAL A 33 10.38 -13.37 -24.10
C VAL A 33 9.64 -12.18 -23.51
N THR A 34 9.16 -11.25 -24.35
CA THR A 34 8.37 -10.09 -23.90
C THR A 34 7.11 -10.52 -23.14
N GLN A 35 6.38 -11.53 -23.63
CA GLN A 35 5.21 -12.08 -22.93
C GLN A 35 5.58 -12.63 -21.56
N CYS A 36 6.65 -13.44 -21.51
CA CYS A 36 7.12 -14.05 -20.27
C CYS A 36 7.55 -12.99 -19.25
N CYS A 37 8.28 -11.96 -19.68
CA CYS A 37 8.66 -10.83 -18.82
C CYS A 37 7.44 -10.09 -18.26
N ILE A 38 6.44 -9.75 -19.10
CA ILE A 38 5.23 -9.05 -18.64
C ILE A 38 4.47 -9.89 -17.60
N MET A 39 4.30 -11.20 -17.87
CA MET A 39 3.61 -12.11 -16.95
C MET A 39 4.35 -12.27 -15.63
N LEU A 40 5.67 -12.49 -15.68
CA LEU A 40 6.51 -12.63 -14.48
C LEU A 40 6.52 -11.35 -13.65
N THR A 41 6.67 -10.19 -14.28
CA THR A 41 6.60 -8.90 -13.59
C THR A 41 5.24 -8.70 -12.93
N ALA A 42 4.14 -8.99 -13.63
CA ALA A 42 2.79 -8.84 -13.06
C ALA A 42 2.58 -9.70 -11.80
N VAL A 43 3.00 -10.96 -11.84
CA VAL A 43 2.87 -11.87 -10.70
C VAL A 43 3.77 -11.45 -9.54
N THR A 44 5.03 -11.13 -9.81
CA THR A 44 6.00 -10.77 -8.76
C THR A 44 5.66 -9.44 -8.08
N CYS A 45 5.26 -8.42 -8.84
CA CYS A 45 4.82 -7.14 -8.29
C CYS A 45 3.52 -7.27 -7.49
N TRP A 46 2.55 -8.05 -7.96
CA TRP A 46 1.32 -8.32 -7.22
C TRP A 46 1.59 -9.07 -5.91
N LEU A 47 2.41 -10.12 -5.95
CA LEU A 47 2.79 -10.88 -4.75
C LEU A 47 3.53 -10.02 -3.73
N PHE A 48 4.50 -9.22 -4.18
CA PHE A 48 5.23 -8.31 -3.30
C PHE A 48 4.28 -7.35 -2.59
N TRP A 49 3.39 -6.69 -3.35
CA TRP A 49 2.41 -5.77 -2.79
C TRP A 49 1.47 -6.47 -1.80
N LEU A 50 0.93 -7.64 -2.18
CA LEU A 50 -0.02 -8.38 -1.36
C LEU A 50 0.61 -8.79 -0.01
N CYS A 51 1.85 -9.29 -0.03
CA CYS A 51 2.57 -9.63 1.18
C CYS A 51 2.75 -8.42 2.10
N CYS A 52 3.17 -7.27 1.57
CA CYS A 52 3.29 -6.03 2.36
C CYS A 52 1.94 -5.54 2.92
N TYR A 53 0.85 -5.77 2.20
CA TYR A 53 -0.49 -5.42 2.66
C TYR A 53 -0.95 -6.34 3.81
N LEU A 54 -0.82 -7.66 3.63
CA LEU A 54 -1.28 -8.64 4.60
C LEU A 54 -0.56 -8.54 5.95
N THR A 55 0.73 -8.18 5.95
CA THR A 55 1.47 -7.97 7.20
C THR A 55 0.93 -6.81 8.05
N GLN A 56 0.15 -5.91 7.45
CA GLN A 56 -0.44 -4.75 8.15
C GLN A 56 -1.90 -4.96 8.55
N MET A 57 -2.55 -6.06 8.14
CA MET A 57 -4.00 -6.25 8.34
C MET A 57 -4.42 -6.64 9.77
N ASN A 58 -3.47 -7.05 10.61
CA ASN A 58 -3.68 -7.30 12.05
C ASN A 58 -2.36 -7.04 12.79
N PRO A 59 -1.94 -5.78 12.92
CA PRO A 59 -0.63 -5.45 13.45
C PRO A 59 -0.59 -5.75 14.95
N LEU A 60 0.42 -6.52 15.39
CA LEU A 60 0.65 -6.81 16.80
C LEU A 60 1.42 -5.69 17.51
N ILE A 61 2.12 -4.85 16.74
CA ILE A 61 3.03 -3.83 17.23
C ILE A 61 2.68 -2.52 16.54
N GLY A 62 2.47 -1.48 17.35
CA GLY A 62 2.32 -0.10 16.88
C GLY A 62 3.65 0.66 16.88
N PRO A 63 3.71 1.82 16.22
CA PRO A 63 4.89 2.68 16.25
C PRO A 63 5.13 3.24 17.66
N LYS A 64 6.40 3.40 18.04
CA LYS A 64 6.79 4.07 19.29
C LYS A 64 7.22 5.50 18.98
N LEU A 65 6.50 6.47 19.53
CA LEU A 65 6.75 7.90 19.30
C LEU A 65 7.01 8.63 20.62
N SER A 66 7.86 9.66 20.55
CA SER A 66 8.08 10.64 21.61
C SER A 66 6.91 11.63 21.67
N MET A 67 6.79 12.30 22.82
CA MET A 67 5.69 13.25 23.06
C MET A 67 5.65 14.37 22.00
N ASN A 68 6.82 14.88 21.60
CA ASN A 68 6.92 15.93 20.60
C ASN A 68 6.39 15.48 19.25
N GLU A 69 6.70 14.25 18.82
CA GLU A 69 6.20 13.70 17.55
C GLU A 69 4.68 13.51 17.58
N ILE A 70 4.13 13.05 18.72
CA ILE A 70 2.69 12.91 18.91
C ILE A 70 1.99 14.27 18.82
N MET A 71 2.53 15.32 19.46
CA MET A 71 1.97 16.67 19.40
C MET A 71 1.98 17.24 17.98
N ILE A 72 3.08 17.03 17.23
CA ILE A 72 3.18 17.45 15.84
C ILE A 72 2.15 16.71 14.97
N MET A 73 2.07 15.38 15.09
CA MET A 73 1.10 14.57 14.33
C MET A 73 -0.35 14.96 14.65
N ALA A 74 -0.65 15.22 15.92
CA ALA A 74 -1.96 15.66 16.36
C ALA A 74 -2.35 17.00 15.72
N ARG A 75 -1.41 17.95 15.67
CA ARG A 75 -1.61 19.24 14.98
C ARG A 75 -1.82 19.08 13.47
N GLU A 76 -0.94 18.34 12.79
CA GLU A 76 -1.00 18.18 11.33
C GLU A 76 -2.22 17.38 10.86
N TRP A 77 -2.72 16.44 11.67
CA TRP A 77 -3.96 15.71 11.38
C TRP A 77 -5.23 16.37 11.93
N GLY A 78 -5.14 17.60 12.45
CA GLY A 78 -6.30 18.38 12.91
C GLY A 78 -6.95 17.87 14.21
N ASN A 79 -6.22 17.06 14.97
CA ASN A 79 -6.62 16.53 16.28
C ASN A 79 -5.78 17.18 17.40
N GLU A 80 -5.65 18.52 17.38
CA GLU A 80 -4.77 19.26 18.29
C GLU A 80 -4.99 18.88 19.77
N ILE A 81 -3.92 18.40 20.42
CA ILE A 81 -3.91 18.12 21.85
C ILE A 81 -3.53 19.41 22.56
N LYS A 82 -4.44 19.96 23.37
CA LYS A 82 -4.14 21.11 24.21
C LYS A 82 -3.22 20.69 25.33
N ASP A 83 -2.05 21.32 25.42
CA ASP A 83 -1.14 21.13 26.53
C ASP A 83 -1.83 21.68 27.79
N THR A 84 -2.15 20.83 28.76
CA THR A 84 -2.91 21.24 29.96
C THR A 84 -2.00 21.91 31.01
N MET A 85 -0.92 22.56 30.57
CA MET A 85 0.01 23.29 31.42
C MET A 85 -0.53 24.67 31.86
N ASP A 86 -1.77 25.02 31.50
CA ASP A 86 -2.51 26.16 32.06
C ASP A 86 -3.16 25.81 33.43
N VAL A 87 -2.45 25.07 34.29
CA VAL A 87 -2.80 25.02 35.72
C VAL A 87 -2.30 26.32 36.35
N GLU A 88 -3.23 27.25 36.48
CA GLU A 88 -3.33 28.28 37.54
C GLU A 88 -2.02 29.01 37.90
N ALA A 89 -1.82 30.18 37.27
CA ALA A 89 -1.08 31.29 37.86
C ALA A 89 -2.04 32.28 38.52
#